data_AF-C9W8K9-F1
#
_entry.id   AF-C9W8K9-F1
#
_cell.length_a   1.000
_cell.length_b   1.000
_cell.length_c   1.000
_cell.angle_alpha   90.00
_cell.angle_beta   90.00
_cell.angle_gamma   90.00
#
_symmetry.space_group_name_H-M   'P 1'
#
loop_
_entity.id
_entity.type
_entity.pdbx_description
1 polymer ?
#
loop_
_entity_poly.entity_id
_entity_poly.type
_entity_poly.pdbx_seq_one_letter_code
_entity_poly.pdbx_strand_id
1 'polypeptide(L)'
;SFGTSLNAACNYGHSGCIQNSLQKWRAYAQNTSAEVPVNLRRHVYCVGLREGNGTDYQLLFNRYNASQNTADMVVMLRALACTKDQASLQHYLQQSMFNDRIRIHDRTNAFSFALQGNPENVRIVLNFLSTNRATITSTYGGVDRLNLCINAFAAHLTDFQDLQSFQIWLYGAQSQLASSSFNAGVAVIQSAMNNFNWGNEAAVEIFNFAVTRGASSAILASSVLLIAAMLIQLFR
;
A
#
# COMPACT_ATOMS: atom_id res chain seq x y z
N SER A 1 10.72 3.83 17.80
CA SER A 1 9.25 3.91 18.02
C SER A 1 8.57 5.15 17.42
N PHE A 2 9.28 6.06 16.74
CA PHE A 2 8.71 7.31 16.17
C PHE A 2 8.23 7.19 14.71
N GLY A 3 8.53 6.09 14.00
CA GLY A 3 8.19 5.93 12.58
C GLY A 3 6.75 5.47 12.31
N THR A 4 6.05 4.95 13.31
CA THR A 4 4.67 4.45 13.20
C THR A 4 3.64 5.58 13.34
N SER A 5 3.90 6.56 14.20
CA SER A 5 3.00 7.71 14.42
C SER A 5 2.97 8.68 13.24
N LEU A 6 4.12 8.93 12.59
CA LEU A 6 4.15 9.75 11.37
C LEU A 6 3.47 9.01 10.20
N ASN A 7 3.76 7.72 9.99
CA ASN A 7 3.05 6.92 8.97
C ASN A 7 1.54 6.93 9.20
N ALA A 8 1.07 6.80 10.44
CA ALA A 8 -0.35 6.87 10.77
C ALA A 8 -0.93 8.28 10.47
N ALA A 9 -0.32 9.35 10.97
CA ALA A 9 -0.82 10.72 10.79
C ALA A 9 -0.91 11.15 9.32
N CYS A 10 0.01 10.68 8.48
CA CYS A 10 0.01 10.98 7.06
C CYS A 10 -0.95 10.06 6.28
N ASN A 11 -1.10 8.80 6.69
CA ASN A 11 -2.11 7.88 6.14
C ASN A 11 -3.55 8.34 6.45
N TYR A 12 -3.77 9.03 7.56
CA TYR A 12 -5.06 9.65 7.90
C TYR A 12 -5.29 11.03 7.23
N GLY A 13 -4.49 11.40 6.23
CA GLY A 13 -4.75 12.58 5.42
C GLY A 13 -4.56 13.92 6.14
N HIS A 14 -3.75 13.98 7.22
CA HIS A 14 -3.41 15.25 7.82
C HIS A 14 -2.65 16.11 6.78
N SER A 15 -3.33 17.11 6.23
CA SER A 15 -2.88 17.92 5.07
C SER A 15 -1.47 18.48 5.26
N GLY A 16 -1.10 18.85 6.49
CA GLY A 16 0.24 19.32 6.84
C GLY A 16 1.35 18.29 6.59
N CYS A 17 1.09 16.98 6.73
CA CYS A 17 2.10 15.97 6.44
C CYS A 17 2.29 15.74 4.93
N ILE A 18 1.19 15.70 4.17
CA ILE A 18 1.26 15.54 2.72
C ILE A 18 1.99 16.74 2.11
N GLN A 19 1.62 17.97 2.50
CA GLN A 19 2.29 19.16 2.00
C GLN A 19 3.78 19.20 2.36
N ASN A 20 4.16 18.83 3.59
CA ASN A 20 5.56 18.77 3.99
C ASN A 20 6.34 17.72 3.19
N SER A 21 5.75 16.55 2.96
CA SER A 21 6.34 15.49 2.15
C SER A 21 6.51 15.92 0.70
N LEU A 22 5.51 16.59 0.11
CA LEU A 22 5.60 17.13 -1.24
C LEU A 22 6.66 18.23 -1.36
N GLN A 23 6.78 19.10 -0.36
CA GLN A 23 7.83 20.12 -0.34
C GLN A 23 9.22 19.47 -0.36
N LYS A 24 9.44 18.44 0.49
CA LYS A 24 10.69 17.67 0.53
C LYS A 24 10.95 16.92 -0.78
N TRP A 25 9.92 16.31 -1.35
CA TRP A 25 10.00 15.64 -2.64
C TRP A 25 10.42 16.60 -3.76
N ARG A 26 9.76 17.77 -3.86
CA ARG A 26 10.07 18.79 -4.87
C ARG A 26 11.50 19.32 -4.72
N ALA A 27 11.95 19.58 -3.50
CA ALA A 27 13.34 19.98 -3.24
C ALA A 27 14.32 18.89 -3.70
N TYR A 28 14.05 17.63 -3.38
CA TYR A 28 14.85 16.48 -3.82
C TYR A 28 14.85 16.26 -5.35
N ALA A 29 13.70 16.50 -5.99
CA ALA A 29 13.54 16.39 -7.44
C ALA A 29 14.37 17.47 -8.17
N GLN A 30 14.40 18.69 -7.64
CA GLN A 30 15.16 19.81 -8.22
C GLN A 30 16.67 19.72 -7.94
N ASN A 31 17.06 19.23 -6.76
CA ASN A 31 18.46 19.15 -6.36
C ASN A 31 18.72 17.83 -5.62
N THR A 32 19.61 16.99 -6.17
CA THR A 32 19.96 15.69 -5.59
C THR A 32 20.67 15.82 -4.24
N SER A 33 21.31 16.95 -3.97
CA SER A 33 21.94 17.27 -2.69
C SER A 33 20.94 17.73 -1.62
N ALA A 34 19.68 17.97 -1.97
CA ALA A 34 18.63 18.22 -0.99
C ALA A 34 18.30 16.92 -0.27
N GLU A 35 18.95 16.68 0.87
CA GLU A 35 18.87 15.40 1.56
C GLU A 35 17.50 15.20 2.20
N VAL A 36 16.80 14.15 1.75
CA VAL A 36 15.67 13.61 2.50
C VAL A 36 16.23 12.72 3.62
N PRO A 37 15.93 13.00 4.90
CA PRO A 37 16.40 12.18 6.01
C PRO A 37 16.07 10.71 5.80
N VAL A 38 17.02 9.81 6.08
CA VAL A 38 16.93 8.37 5.79
C VAL A 38 15.61 7.76 6.29
N ASN A 39 15.19 8.13 7.50
CA ASN A 39 13.95 7.66 8.13
C ASN A 39 12.66 8.17 7.45
N LEU A 40 12.75 9.23 6.64
CA LEU A 40 11.62 9.84 5.94
C LEU A 40 11.58 9.48 4.45
N ARG A 41 12.69 9.00 3.86
CA ARG A 41 12.81 8.72 2.41
C ARG A 41 11.66 7.90 1.86
N ARG A 42 11.36 6.77 2.49
CA ARG A 42 10.26 5.87 2.05
C ARG A 42 8.93 6.61 1.95
N HIS A 43 8.61 7.44 2.94
CA HIS A 43 7.33 8.15 2.98
C HIS A 43 7.32 9.31 1.98
N VAL A 44 8.35 10.16 2.01
CA VAL A 44 8.48 11.33 1.13
C VAL A 44 8.47 10.93 -0.35
N TYR A 45 9.21 9.88 -0.73
CA TYR A 45 9.24 9.41 -2.12
C TYR A 45 7.90 8.82 -2.55
N CYS A 46 7.26 8.04 -1.69
CA CYS A 46 5.97 7.44 -1.99
C CYS A 46 4.87 8.52 -2.15
N VAL A 47 4.83 9.53 -1.29
CA VAL A 47 3.91 10.68 -1.44
C VAL A 47 4.23 11.47 -2.72
N GLY A 48 5.51 11.71 -2.99
CA GLY A 48 5.96 12.38 -4.22
C GLY A 48 5.46 11.70 -5.49
N LEU A 49 5.54 10.37 -5.56
CA LEU A 49 5.05 9.62 -6.72
C LEU A 49 3.53 9.45 -6.75
N ARG A 50 2.89 9.35 -5.59
CA ARG A 50 1.44 9.21 -5.50
C ARG A 50 0.70 10.46 -5.98
N GLU A 51 1.23 11.63 -5.65
CA GLU A 51 0.65 12.93 -6.03
C GLU A 51 1.34 13.55 -7.26
N GLY A 52 2.34 12.86 -7.81
CA GLY A 52 3.11 13.27 -8.97
C GLY A 52 2.62 12.67 -10.27
N ASN A 53 3.49 12.66 -11.29
CA ASN A 53 3.21 12.07 -12.60
C ASN A 53 4.37 11.20 -13.11
N GLY A 54 4.31 10.77 -14.37
CA GLY A 54 5.35 9.95 -15.00
C GLY A 54 6.77 10.57 -14.96
N THR A 55 6.90 11.89 -14.88
CA THR A 55 8.19 12.58 -14.74
C THR A 55 8.81 12.32 -13.37
N ASP A 56 8.01 12.39 -12.29
CA ASP A 56 8.45 12.09 -10.94
C ASP A 56 8.88 10.62 -10.82
N TYR A 57 8.10 9.72 -11.43
CA TYR A 57 8.44 8.30 -11.52
C TYR A 57 9.77 8.08 -12.25
N GLN A 58 9.93 8.67 -13.44
CA GLN A 58 11.14 8.51 -14.25
C GLN A 58 12.38 9.04 -13.52
N LEU A 59 12.24 10.17 -12.81
CA LEU A 59 13.32 10.72 -11.99
C LEU A 59 13.75 9.74 -10.90
N LEU A 60 12.82 9.15 -10.15
CA LEU A 60 13.16 8.18 -9.12
C LEU A 60 13.72 6.88 -9.71
N PHE A 61 13.18 6.45 -10.85
CA PHE A 61 13.61 5.24 -11.54
C PHE A 61 15.06 5.37 -12.06
N ASN A 62 15.41 6.50 -12.66
CA ASN A 62 16.79 6.77 -13.09
C ASN A 62 17.77 6.70 -11.89
N ARG A 63 17.36 7.23 -10.74
CA ARG A 63 18.16 7.20 -9.51
C ARG A 63 18.29 5.80 -8.93
N TYR A 64 17.22 5.01 -8.98
CA TYR A 64 17.26 3.60 -8.60
C TYR A 64 18.34 2.84 -9.40
N ASN A 65 18.37 3.05 -10.72
CA ASN A 65 19.33 2.37 -11.60
C ASN A 65 20.78 2.87 -11.46
N ALA A 66 20.96 4.13 -11.03
CA ALA A 66 22.27 4.72 -10.77
C ALA A 66 22.82 4.41 -9.36
N SER A 67 21.95 4.07 -8.41
CA SER A 67 22.34 3.84 -7.01
C SER A 67 23.27 2.64 -6.87
N GLN A 68 24.29 2.81 -6.02
CA GLN A 68 25.16 1.72 -5.54
C GLN A 68 24.80 1.29 -4.10
N ASN A 69 23.88 2.02 -3.45
CA ASN A 69 23.44 1.71 -2.10
C ASN A 69 22.20 0.83 -2.14
N THR A 70 22.36 -0.40 -1.71
CA THR A 70 21.33 -1.44 -1.78
C THR A 70 20.14 -1.17 -0.85
N ALA A 71 20.37 -0.51 0.30
CA ALA A 71 19.30 -0.09 1.19
C ALA A 71 18.44 1.02 0.56
N ASP A 72 19.09 1.99 -0.09
CA ASP A 72 18.39 3.05 -0.83
C ASP A 72 17.62 2.48 -2.02
N MET A 73 18.18 1.48 -2.73
CA MET A 73 17.50 0.80 -3.83
C MET A 73 16.18 0.16 -3.36
N VAL A 74 16.16 -0.54 -2.23
CA VAL A 74 14.92 -1.14 -1.69
C VAL A 74 13.88 -0.06 -1.35
N VAL A 75 14.31 1.06 -0.78
CA VAL A 75 13.43 2.21 -0.49
C VAL A 75 12.84 2.80 -1.77
N MET A 76 13.67 3.02 -2.79
CA MET A 76 13.24 3.55 -4.08
C MET A 76 12.33 2.55 -4.81
N LEU A 77 12.66 1.27 -4.84
CA LEU A 77 11.84 0.22 -5.45
C LEU A 77 10.43 0.20 -4.87
N ARG A 78 10.33 0.30 -3.54
CA ARG A 78 9.03 0.38 -2.88
C ARG A 78 8.27 1.68 -3.19
N ALA A 79 8.96 2.80 -3.26
CA ALA A 79 8.34 4.09 -3.55
C ALA A 79 7.88 4.21 -5.02
N LEU A 80 8.62 3.61 -5.97
CA LEU A 80 8.27 3.54 -7.39
C LEU A 80 6.87 2.98 -7.61
N ALA A 81 6.49 1.97 -6.83
CA ALA A 81 5.18 1.34 -6.87
C ALA A 81 4.02 2.24 -6.38
N CYS A 82 4.32 3.35 -5.67
CA CYS A 82 3.29 4.28 -5.20
C CYS A 82 2.75 5.21 -6.28
N THR A 83 3.26 5.14 -7.51
CA THR A 83 2.70 5.92 -8.63
C THR A 83 1.23 5.55 -8.89
N LYS A 84 0.41 6.55 -9.18
CA LYS A 84 -0.95 6.39 -9.74
C LYS A 84 -0.96 6.42 -11.27
N ASP A 85 0.16 6.80 -11.90
CA ASP A 85 0.30 6.80 -13.35
C ASP A 85 0.37 5.37 -13.88
N GLN A 86 -0.64 4.98 -14.66
CA GLN A 86 -0.80 3.60 -15.13
C GLN A 86 0.38 3.13 -16.00
N ALA A 87 0.88 4.00 -16.89
CA ALA A 87 2.01 3.65 -17.76
C ALA A 87 3.28 3.39 -16.94
N SER A 88 3.54 4.23 -15.93
CA SER A 88 4.64 4.08 -14.99
C SER A 88 4.54 2.80 -14.17
N LEU A 89 3.35 2.43 -13.70
CA LEU A 89 3.15 1.18 -12.95
C LEU A 89 3.33 -0.05 -13.85
N GLN A 90 2.84 -0.01 -15.08
CA GLN A 90 3.07 -1.07 -16.06
C GLN A 90 4.55 -1.23 -16.38
N HIS A 91 5.25 -0.12 -16.62
CA HIS A 91 6.71 -0.12 -16.79
C HIS A 91 7.41 -0.71 -15.56
N TYR A 92 7.05 -0.28 -14.35
CA TYR A 92 7.61 -0.82 -13.09
C TYR A 92 7.47 -2.35 -12.99
N LEU A 93 6.29 -2.90 -13.29
CA LEU A 93 6.04 -4.34 -13.29
C LEU A 93 6.84 -5.08 -14.38
N GLN A 94 7.02 -4.48 -15.55
CA GLN A 94 7.91 -5.04 -16.58
C GLN A 94 9.37 -5.06 -16.11
N GLN A 95 9.82 -3.98 -15.47
CA GLN A 95 11.17 -3.90 -14.92
C GLN A 95 11.41 -4.96 -13.84
N SER A 96 10.43 -5.32 -13.01
CA SER A 96 10.60 -6.40 -12.03
C SER A 96 10.83 -7.78 -12.65
N MET A 97 10.50 -8.00 -13.93
CA MET A 97 10.85 -9.25 -14.65
C MET A 97 12.25 -9.21 -15.26
N PHE A 98 12.70 -8.05 -15.77
CA PHE A 98 13.84 -8.00 -16.69
C PHE A 98 15.02 -7.14 -16.22
N ASN A 99 14.82 -6.23 -15.27
CA ASN A 99 15.88 -5.36 -14.77
C ASN A 99 16.83 -6.17 -13.88
N ASP A 100 18.12 -6.17 -14.23
CA ASP A 100 19.19 -6.89 -13.52
C ASP A 100 19.58 -6.21 -12.19
N ARG A 101 19.28 -4.92 -12.03
CA ARG A 101 19.41 -4.19 -10.76
C ARG A 101 18.40 -4.69 -9.73
N ILE A 102 17.24 -5.21 -10.15
CA ILE A 102 16.25 -5.82 -9.24
C ILE A 102 16.67 -7.26 -8.96
N ARG A 103 17.22 -7.45 -7.76
CA ARG A 103 17.65 -8.76 -7.26
C ARG A 103 16.50 -9.75 -7.29
N ILE A 104 16.80 -11.02 -7.55
CA ILE A 104 15.79 -12.08 -7.68
C ILE A 104 14.85 -12.17 -6.46
N HIS A 105 15.38 -12.00 -5.24
CA HIS A 105 14.59 -12.02 -4.01
C HIS A 105 13.70 -10.78 -3.83
N ASP A 106 14.00 -9.68 -4.53
CA ASP A 106 13.24 -8.44 -4.49
C ASP A 106 12.15 -8.38 -5.58
N ARG A 107 12.12 -9.30 -6.54
CA ARG A 107 11.10 -9.31 -7.61
C ARG A 107 9.69 -9.58 -7.08
N THR A 108 9.56 -10.54 -6.16
CA THR A 108 8.29 -10.80 -5.46
C THR A 108 7.90 -9.62 -4.55
N ASN A 109 8.88 -8.96 -3.92
CA ASN A 109 8.65 -7.74 -3.15
C ASN A 109 8.14 -6.61 -4.06
N ALA A 110 8.74 -6.44 -5.24
CA ALA A 110 8.33 -5.43 -6.20
C ALA A 110 6.87 -5.59 -6.62
N PHE A 111 6.45 -6.83 -6.93
CA PHE A 111 5.06 -7.17 -7.22
C PHE A 111 4.13 -6.83 -6.05
N SER A 112 4.51 -7.22 -4.83
CA SER A 112 3.73 -6.92 -3.62
C SER A 112 3.64 -5.41 -3.36
N PHE A 113 4.70 -4.65 -3.63
CA PHE A 113 4.69 -3.20 -3.51
C PHE A 113 3.75 -2.55 -4.53
N ALA A 114 3.60 -3.12 -5.74
CA ALA A 114 2.64 -2.62 -6.73
C ALA A 114 1.21 -2.65 -6.20
N LEU A 115 0.82 -3.71 -5.48
CA LEU A 115 -0.48 -3.80 -4.81
C LEU A 115 -0.60 -2.86 -3.60
N GLN A 116 0.48 -2.71 -2.82
CA GLN A 116 0.51 -1.87 -1.63
C GLN A 116 0.59 -0.37 -1.93
N GLY A 117 1.03 0.00 -3.14
CA GLY A 117 1.31 1.38 -3.52
C GLY A 117 0.06 2.25 -3.47
N ASN A 118 -1.01 1.80 -4.13
CA ASN A 118 -2.33 2.43 -4.14
C ASN A 118 -3.42 1.36 -4.28
N PRO A 119 -4.61 1.54 -3.66
CA PRO A 119 -5.76 0.66 -3.87
C PRO A 119 -6.15 0.52 -5.35
N GLU A 120 -6.04 1.61 -6.11
CA GLU A 120 -6.36 1.68 -7.54
C GLU A 120 -5.46 0.78 -8.42
N ASN A 121 -4.31 0.31 -7.89
CA ASN A 121 -3.37 -0.50 -8.64
C ASN A 121 -3.81 -1.95 -8.81
N VAL A 122 -4.75 -2.46 -7.99
CA VAL A 122 -5.13 -3.88 -7.94
C VAL A 122 -5.48 -4.43 -9.32
N ARG A 123 -6.27 -3.69 -10.10
CA ARG A 123 -6.67 -4.09 -11.44
C ARG A 123 -5.50 -4.20 -12.42
N ILE A 124 -4.58 -3.24 -12.38
CA ILE A 124 -3.40 -3.22 -13.25
C ILE A 124 -2.49 -4.41 -12.92
N VAL A 125 -2.27 -4.66 -11.63
CA VAL A 125 -1.43 -5.77 -11.17
C VAL A 125 -2.07 -7.12 -11.50
N LEU A 126 -3.40 -7.26 -11.36
CA LEU A 126 -4.11 -8.47 -11.77
C LEU A 126 -3.95 -8.72 -13.27
N ASN A 127 -4.16 -7.70 -14.10
CA ASN A 127 -3.97 -7.84 -15.55
C ASN A 127 -2.53 -8.23 -15.92
N PHE A 128 -1.54 -7.65 -15.22
CA PHE A 128 -0.15 -7.99 -15.40
C PHE A 128 0.15 -9.46 -15.04
N LEU A 129 -0.35 -9.93 -13.90
CA LEU A 129 -0.25 -11.34 -13.49
C LEU A 129 -0.90 -12.26 -14.53
N SER A 130 -2.14 -11.94 -14.94
CA SER A 130 -2.90 -12.71 -15.93
C SER A 130 -2.13 -12.90 -17.21
N THR A 131 -1.56 -11.82 -17.75
CA THR A 131 -0.87 -11.82 -19.04
C THR A 131 0.53 -12.42 -18.94
N ASN A 132 1.24 -12.24 -17.82
CA ASN A 132 2.67 -12.55 -17.70
C ASN A 132 3.00 -13.72 -16.79
N ARG A 133 2.03 -14.49 -16.27
CA ARG A 133 2.25 -15.59 -15.30
C ARG A 133 3.42 -16.53 -15.64
N ALA A 134 3.57 -16.92 -16.92
CA ALA A 134 4.66 -17.81 -17.36
C ALA A 134 6.02 -17.10 -17.26
N THR A 135 6.10 -15.85 -17.71
CA THR A 135 7.29 -15.01 -17.60
C THR A 135 7.63 -14.70 -16.15
N ILE A 136 6.63 -14.41 -15.30
CA ILE A 136 6.82 -14.23 -13.86
C ILE A 136 7.40 -15.51 -13.26
N THR A 137 6.86 -16.68 -13.61
CA THR A 137 7.36 -17.97 -13.11
C THR A 137 8.83 -18.17 -13.48
N SER A 138 9.23 -17.93 -14.73
CA SER A 138 10.62 -18.12 -15.14
C SER A 138 11.56 -17.06 -14.57
N THR A 139 11.13 -15.79 -14.54
CA THR A 139 12.00 -14.67 -14.15
C THR A 139 12.07 -14.44 -12.64
N TYR A 140 11.05 -14.81 -11.87
CA TYR A 140 11.04 -14.58 -10.41
C TYR A 140 11.67 -15.74 -9.63
N GLY A 141 11.88 -16.89 -10.27
CA GLY A 141 12.52 -18.06 -9.66
C GLY A 141 11.56 -19.20 -9.32
N GLY A 142 10.56 -19.44 -10.17
CA GLY A 142 9.73 -20.63 -10.15
C GLY A 142 8.31 -20.44 -9.61
N VAL A 143 7.58 -21.55 -9.56
CA VAL A 143 6.16 -21.62 -9.18
C VAL A 143 5.93 -21.11 -7.76
N ASP A 144 6.84 -21.35 -6.82
CA ASP A 144 6.69 -20.86 -5.45
C ASP A 144 6.66 -19.33 -5.38
N ARG A 145 7.42 -18.65 -6.25
CA ARG A 145 7.44 -17.18 -6.33
C ARG A 145 6.17 -16.65 -6.98
N LEU A 146 5.62 -17.36 -7.96
CA LEU A 146 4.29 -17.08 -8.49
C LEU A 146 3.22 -17.22 -7.40
N ASN A 147 3.29 -18.27 -6.58
CA ASN A 147 2.34 -18.48 -5.47
C ASN A 147 2.37 -17.32 -4.47
N LEU A 148 3.55 -16.77 -4.16
CA LEU A 148 3.66 -15.56 -3.32
C LEU A 148 3.00 -14.34 -3.96
N CYS A 149 3.13 -14.16 -5.28
CA CYS A 149 2.44 -13.08 -6.00
C CYS A 149 0.92 -13.25 -5.96
N ILE A 150 0.41 -14.47 -6.14
CA ILE A 150 -1.03 -14.78 -6.05
C ILE A 150 -1.53 -14.50 -4.63
N ASN A 151 -0.85 -15.01 -3.61
CA ASN A 151 -1.21 -14.83 -2.19
C ASN A 151 -1.24 -13.37 -1.77
N ALA A 152 -0.41 -12.51 -2.37
CA ALA A 152 -0.37 -11.09 -2.04
C ALA A 152 -1.74 -10.40 -2.24
N PHE A 153 -2.59 -10.87 -3.16
CA PHE A 153 -3.90 -10.28 -3.41
C PHE A 153 -4.87 -10.39 -2.22
N ALA A 154 -4.69 -11.36 -1.30
CA ALA A 154 -5.61 -11.57 -0.17
C ALA A 154 -5.84 -10.31 0.67
N ALA A 155 -4.82 -9.46 0.82
CA ALA A 155 -4.91 -8.22 1.60
C ALA A 155 -5.44 -7.01 0.80
N HIS A 156 -5.68 -7.17 -0.51
CA HIS A 156 -5.95 -6.06 -1.42
C HIS A 156 -7.27 -6.19 -2.19
N LEU A 157 -7.93 -7.36 -2.16
CA LEU A 157 -9.27 -7.56 -2.72
C LEU A 157 -10.34 -7.02 -1.77
N THR A 158 -10.38 -5.70 -1.61
CA THR A 158 -11.34 -4.98 -0.73
C THR A 158 -12.56 -4.46 -1.46
N ASP A 159 -12.60 -4.57 -2.79
CA ASP A 159 -13.76 -4.26 -3.64
C ASP A 159 -14.32 -5.54 -4.29
N PHE A 160 -15.65 -5.64 -4.38
CA PHE A 160 -16.30 -6.85 -4.90
C PHE A 160 -16.05 -7.06 -6.40
N GLN A 161 -15.93 -5.99 -7.19
CA GLN A 161 -15.62 -6.10 -8.62
C GLN A 161 -14.21 -6.62 -8.85
N ASP A 162 -13.26 -6.20 -8.01
CA ASP A 162 -11.89 -6.73 -8.03
C ASP A 162 -11.83 -8.20 -7.61
N LEU A 163 -12.57 -8.59 -6.56
CA LEU A 163 -12.70 -10.00 -6.17
C LEU A 163 -13.30 -10.85 -7.30
N GLN A 164 -14.41 -10.40 -7.89
CA GLN A 164 -15.05 -11.11 -9.00
C GLN A 164 -14.10 -11.27 -10.19
N SER A 165 -13.30 -10.25 -10.47
CA SER A 165 -12.35 -10.28 -11.58
C SER A 165 -11.16 -11.20 -11.31
N PHE A 166 -10.68 -11.25 -10.07
CA PHE A 166 -9.71 -12.24 -9.63
C PHE A 166 -10.26 -13.67 -9.76
N GLN A 167 -11.52 -13.88 -9.35
CA GLN A 167 -12.19 -15.18 -9.49
C GLN A 167 -12.32 -15.61 -10.96
N ILE A 168 -12.81 -14.72 -11.84
CA ILE A 168 -12.92 -14.99 -13.28
C ILE A 168 -11.57 -15.38 -13.86
N TRP A 169 -10.52 -14.63 -13.53
CA TRP A 169 -9.16 -14.96 -13.96
C TRP A 169 -8.72 -16.33 -13.46
N LEU A 170 -8.86 -16.61 -12.16
CA LEU A 170 -8.34 -17.84 -11.55
C LEU A 170 -8.95 -19.09 -12.18
N TYR A 171 -10.28 -19.13 -12.32
CA TYR A 171 -10.97 -20.28 -12.91
C TYR A 171 -10.73 -20.37 -14.42
N GLY A 172 -10.65 -19.25 -15.13
CA GLY A 172 -10.29 -19.23 -16.55
C GLY A 172 -8.85 -19.71 -16.82
N ALA A 173 -7.94 -19.51 -15.87
CA ALA A 173 -6.54 -19.92 -15.97
C ALA A 173 -6.23 -21.30 -15.35
N GLN A 174 -7.22 -22.02 -14.82
CA GLN A 174 -7.02 -23.24 -14.03
C GLN A 174 -6.12 -24.27 -14.71
N SER A 175 -6.35 -24.56 -16.00
CA SER A 175 -5.57 -25.55 -16.77
C SER A 175 -4.13 -25.11 -17.07
N GLN A 176 -3.81 -23.84 -16.83
CA GLN A 176 -2.53 -23.21 -17.15
C GLN A 176 -1.71 -22.91 -15.89
N LEU A 177 -2.27 -23.21 -14.71
CA LEU A 177 -1.64 -23.03 -13.41
C LEU A 177 -1.21 -24.39 -12.87
N ALA A 178 -0.10 -24.41 -12.13
CA ALA A 178 0.19 -25.55 -11.26
C ALA A 178 -0.91 -25.69 -10.21
N SER A 179 -1.18 -26.91 -9.75
CA SER A 179 -2.20 -27.16 -8.72
C SER A 179 -1.96 -26.33 -7.46
N SER A 180 -0.69 -26.11 -7.07
CA SER A 180 -0.33 -25.26 -5.94
C SER A 180 -0.72 -23.79 -6.16
N SER A 181 -0.53 -23.25 -7.37
CA SER A 181 -0.91 -21.89 -7.74
C SER A 181 -2.43 -21.71 -7.79
N PHE A 182 -3.16 -22.68 -8.34
CA PHE A 182 -4.61 -22.65 -8.35
C PHE A 182 -5.18 -22.69 -6.92
N ASN A 183 -4.68 -23.60 -6.08
CA ASN A 183 -5.10 -23.70 -4.68
C ASN A 183 -4.78 -22.44 -3.87
N ALA A 184 -3.62 -21.79 -4.13
CA ALA A 184 -3.30 -20.49 -3.54
C ALA A 184 -4.33 -19.42 -3.93
N GLY A 185 -4.75 -19.38 -5.20
CA GLY A 185 -5.80 -18.47 -5.64
C GLY A 185 -7.16 -18.74 -4.99
N VAL A 186 -7.53 -20.02 -4.82
CA VAL A 186 -8.78 -20.39 -4.11
C VAL A 186 -8.74 -19.90 -2.66
N ALA A 187 -7.60 -20.07 -1.98
CA ALA A 187 -7.41 -19.57 -0.62
C ALA A 187 -7.52 -18.04 -0.53
N VAL A 188 -7.01 -17.31 -1.54
CA VAL A 188 -7.15 -15.85 -1.65
C VAL A 188 -8.62 -15.43 -1.76
N ILE A 189 -9.40 -16.08 -2.63
CA ILE A 189 -10.85 -15.81 -2.77
C ILE A 189 -11.55 -16.04 -1.44
N GLN A 190 -11.25 -17.14 -0.77
CA GLN A 190 -11.88 -17.51 0.50
C GLN A 190 -11.54 -16.52 1.61
N SER A 191 -10.28 -16.06 1.68
CA SER A 191 -9.87 -14.99 2.60
C SER A 191 -10.60 -13.67 2.32
N ALA A 192 -10.71 -13.28 1.05
CA ALA A 192 -11.39 -12.04 0.67
C ALA A 192 -12.88 -12.10 1.01
N MET A 193 -13.56 -13.21 0.69
CA MET A 193 -14.97 -13.44 1.05
C MET A 193 -15.19 -13.39 2.56
N ASN A 194 -14.31 -14.02 3.35
CA ASN A 194 -14.38 -13.95 4.81
C ASN A 194 -14.22 -12.51 5.32
N ASN A 195 -13.32 -11.74 4.73
CA ASN A 195 -13.14 -10.32 5.08
C ASN A 195 -14.39 -9.48 4.75
N PHE A 196 -15.06 -9.75 3.62
CA PHE A 196 -16.32 -9.09 3.27
C PHE A 196 -17.45 -9.46 4.24
N ASN A 197 -17.59 -10.74 4.57
CA ASN A 197 -18.62 -11.20 5.50
C ASN A 197 -18.42 -10.58 6.89
N TRP A 198 -17.20 -10.67 7.43
CA TRP A 198 -16.85 -10.02 8.69
C TRP A 198 -17.08 -8.50 8.63
N GLY A 199 -16.65 -7.85 7.56
CA GLY A 199 -16.83 -6.41 7.38
C GLY A 199 -18.30 -6.00 7.37
N ASN A 200 -19.16 -6.77 6.72
CA ASN A 200 -20.60 -6.52 6.67
C ASN A 200 -21.29 -6.77 8.02
N GLU A 201 -20.93 -7.84 8.72
CA GLU A 201 -21.45 -8.15 10.06
C GLU A 201 -21.03 -7.11 11.10
N ALA A 202 -19.75 -6.72 11.08
CA ALA A 202 -19.18 -5.76 12.03
C ALA A 202 -19.51 -4.30 11.70
N ALA A 203 -19.94 -3.97 10.47
CA ALA A 203 -20.15 -2.59 10.03
C ALA A 203 -21.13 -1.82 10.92
N VAL A 204 -22.24 -2.44 11.31
CA VAL A 204 -23.26 -1.81 12.17
C VAL A 204 -22.71 -1.56 13.58
N GLU A 205 -21.98 -2.53 14.14
CA GLU A 205 -21.38 -2.40 15.46
C GLU A 205 -20.30 -1.31 15.48
N ILE A 206 -19.41 -1.30 14.49
CA ILE A 206 -18.35 -0.29 14.34
C ILE A 206 -18.96 1.09 14.12
N PHE A 207 -19.99 1.21 13.27
CA PHE A 207 -20.69 2.48 13.06
C PHE A 207 -21.32 2.98 14.35
N ASN A 208 -22.04 2.13 15.07
CA ASN A 208 -22.67 2.49 16.34
C ASN A 208 -21.62 2.88 17.39
N PHE A 209 -20.51 2.15 17.50
CA PHE A 209 -19.39 2.49 18.36
C PHE A 209 -18.74 3.83 17.98
N ALA A 210 -18.48 4.05 16.69
CA ALA A 210 -17.88 5.28 16.18
C ALA A 210 -18.80 6.50 16.37
N VAL A 211 -20.11 6.35 16.16
CA VAL A 211 -21.11 7.40 16.42
C VAL A 211 -21.22 7.66 17.92
N THR A 212 -21.22 6.62 18.76
CA THR A 212 -21.25 6.77 20.22
C THR A 212 -20.01 7.52 20.71
N ARG A 213 -18.82 7.21 20.17
CA ARG A 213 -17.57 7.90 20.51
C ARG A 213 -17.45 9.30 19.90
N GLY A 214 -17.94 9.51 18.68
CA GLY A 214 -17.98 10.82 18.02
C GLY A 214 -18.99 11.77 18.67
N ALA A 215 -20.10 11.24 19.20
CA ALA A 215 -21.05 11.95 20.05
C ALA A 215 -20.53 12.13 21.49
N SER A 216 -19.56 11.31 21.92
CA SER A 216 -18.86 11.45 23.20
C SER A 216 -17.73 12.49 23.13
N SER A 217 -18.05 13.69 22.67
CA SER A 217 -17.38 14.92 23.13
C SER A 217 -17.86 15.34 24.52
N ALA A 218 -18.55 14.45 25.25
CA ALA A 218 -19.00 14.64 26.61
C ALA A 218 -17.86 14.47 27.63
N ILE A 219 -16.89 15.38 27.60
CA ILE A 219 -16.10 15.79 28.79
C ILE A 219 -16.99 16.55 29.80
N LEU A 220 -18.30 16.65 29.56
CA LEU A 220 -19.23 17.38 30.42
C LEU A 220 -19.64 16.62 31.69
N ALA A 221 -19.57 15.29 31.73
CA ALA A 221 -19.89 14.55 32.96
C ALA A 221 -18.89 14.87 34.09
N SER A 222 -17.62 15.07 33.76
CA SER A 222 -16.56 15.35 34.72
C SER A 222 -16.56 16.80 35.21
N SER A 223 -17.00 17.75 34.39
CA SER A 223 -16.96 19.18 34.73
C SER A 223 -18.14 19.61 35.60
N VAL A 224 -19.33 19.01 35.46
CA VAL A 224 -20.47 19.30 36.34
C VAL A 224 -20.20 18.83 37.78
N LEU A 225 -19.54 17.68 37.95
CA LEU A 225 -19.15 17.17 39.28
C LEU A 225 -18.08 18.05 39.95
N LEU A 226 -17.13 18.57 39.18
CA LEU A 226 -16.10 19.49 39.69
C LEU A 226 -16.68 20.86 40.07
N ILE A 227 -17.63 21.39 39.29
CA ILE A 227 -18.31 22.67 39.59
C ILE A 227 -19.21 22.51 40.83
N ALA A 228 -19.93 21.39 40.96
CA ALA A 228 -20.73 21.11 42.16
C ALA A 228 -19.85 20.99 43.42
N ALA A 229 -18.69 20.35 43.32
CA ALA A 229 -17.75 20.23 44.44
C ALA A 229 -17.13 21.58 44.86
N MET A 230 -16.83 22.46 43.90
CA MET A 230 -16.32 23.82 44.19
C MET A 230 -17.38 24.73 44.84
N LEU A 231 -18.65 24.63 44.43
CA LEU A 231 -19.74 25.41 45.02
C LEU A 231 -20.00 25.02 46.48
N ILE A 232 -19.87 23.74 46.84
CA ILE A 232 -20.05 23.26 48.23
C ILE A 232 -18.95 23.81 49.16
N GLN A 233 -17.75 24.09 48.65
CA GLN A 233 -16.67 24.68 49.44
C GLN A 233 -16.76 26.21 49.58
N LEU A 234 -17.51 26.88 48.72
CA LEU A 234 -17.71 28.34 48.79
C LEU A 234 -18.81 28.76 49.79
N PHE A 235 -19.61 27.81 50.28
CA PHE A 235 -20.67 28.04 51.29
C PHE A 235 -20.38 27.37 52.64
N ARG A 236 -19.09 27.17 52.95
CA ARG A 236 -18.59 26.78 54.29
C ARG A 236 -17.72 27.87 54.88
#